data_AF-A0AAW1U211-F1
#
_entry.id   AF-A0AAW1U211-F1
#
_cell.length_a   1.000
_cell.length_b   1.000
_cell.length_c   1.000
_cell.angle_alpha   90.00
_cell.angle_beta   90.00
_cell.angle_gamma   90.00
#
_symmetry.space_group_name_H-M   'P 1'
#
loop_
_entity.id
_entity.type
_entity.pdbx_description
1 polymer ?
#
loop_
_entity_poly.entity_id
_entity_poly.type
_entity_poly.pdbx_seq_one_letter_code
_entity_poly.pdbx_strand_id
1 'polypeptide(L)'
;MGPTSHRLANLLKNYFKVSFRTANTLGMALINNKDKIDILNKSGVYQLNCATCSALYIGRTFRSFGIRIREHTKFRNHLSTGFSQFSQHLLDEGHIFDLQTGFKALHILNKGPLLPHMEHLEIMRVQNDINNIVVNSQLTSDVSPIFAVLFENPS
;
A
#
# COMPACT_ATOMS: atom_id res chain seq x y z
N MET A 1 -18.47 14.19 17.85
CA MET A 1 -18.20 13.26 18.97
C MET A 1 -19.54 12.85 19.58
N GLY A 2 -19.66 11.62 20.09
CA GLY A 2 -20.94 11.02 20.46
C GLY A 2 -21.20 10.95 21.98
N PRO A 3 -22.47 10.78 22.41
CA PRO A 3 -22.87 10.72 23.82
C PRO A 3 -22.16 9.61 24.62
N THR A 4 -21.85 8.50 23.95
CA THR A 4 -21.20 7.32 24.52
C THR A 4 -19.77 7.60 25.01
N SER A 5 -18.99 8.36 24.24
CA SER A 5 -17.63 8.75 24.61
C SER A 5 -17.60 9.64 25.85
N HIS A 6 -18.58 10.53 26.01
CA HIS A 6 -18.70 11.38 27.20
C HIS A 6 -19.06 10.60 28.46
N ARG A 7 -19.98 9.63 28.36
CA ARG A 7 -20.33 8.76 29.49
C ARG A 7 -19.12 7.98 29.99
N LEU A 8 -18.34 7.40 29.07
CA LEU A 8 -17.13 6.66 29.43
C LEU A 8 -16.09 7.56 30.11
N ALA A 9 -15.87 8.77 29.59
CA ALA A 9 -14.94 9.72 30.20
C ALA A 9 -15.35 10.12 31.62
N ASN A 10 -16.65 10.31 31.86
CA ASN A 10 -17.18 10.65 33.18
C ASN A 10 -16.98 9.52 34.20
N LEU A 11 -17.15 8.25 33.80
CA LEU A 11 -16.91 7.11 34.66
C LEU A 11 -15.44 6.99 35.07
N LEU A 12 -14.53 7.28 34.14
CA LEU A 12 -13.10 7.09 34.35
C LEU A 12 -12.40 8.31 34.97
N LYS A 13 -13.10 9.46 35.10
CA LYS A 13 -12.48 10.75 35.47
C LYS A 13 -11.77 10.75 36.84
N ASN A 14 -12.22 9.89 37.77
CA ASN A 14 -11.67 9.83 39.14
C ASN A 14 -10.44 8.93 39.22
N TYR A 15 -10.20 8.09 38.21
CA TYR A 15 -9.08 7.16 38.17
C TYR A 15 -8.00 7.60 37.17
N PHE A 16 -8.41 8.30 36.10
CA PHE A 16 -7.52 8.73 35.03
C PHE A 16 -7.87 10.12 34.52
N LYS A 17 -6.84 10.85 34.07
CA LYS A 17 -7.03 12.10 33.34
C LYS A 17 -7.46 11.78 31.90
N VAL A 18 -8.76 11.79 31.64
CA VAL A 18 -9.32 11.52 30.32
C VAL A 18 -9.19 12.76 29.43
N SER A 19 -8.67 12.57 28.22
CA SER A 19 -8.62 13.61 27.19
C SER A 19 -9.20 13.09 25.88
N PHE A 20 -9.85 13.98 25.13
CA PHE A 20 -10.44 13.66 23.83
C PHE A 20 -9.52 14.14 22.71
N ARG A 21 -9.41 13.35 21.65
CA ARG A 21 -8.69 13.73 20.42
C ARG A 21 -9.64 13.66 19.24
N THR A 22 -9.68 14.73 18.45
CA THR A 22 -10.41 14.77 17.19
C THR A 22 -9.57 14.15 16.08
N ALA A 23 -10.18 13.31 15.24
CA ALA A 23 -9.50 12.73 14.09
C ALA A 23 -9.14 13.80 13.04
N ASN A 24 -9.98 14.82 12.88
CA ASN A 24 -9.77 15.94 11.96
C ASN A 24 -9.28 17.15 12.77
N THR A 25 -7.96 17.38 12.78
CA THR A 25 -7.39 18.56 13.42
C THR A 25 -7.33 19.73 12.44
N LEU A 26 -7.25 20.97 12.95
CA LEU A 26 -7.06 22.16 12.10
C LEU A 26 -5.81 22.02 11.20
N GLY A 27 -4.76 21.37 11.68
CA GLY A 27 -3.56 21.08 10.88
C GLY A 27 -3.80 20.15 9.68
N MET A 28 -4.87 19.34 9.70
CA MET A 28 -5.30 18.55 8.53
C MET A 28 -6.17 19.36 7.57
N ALA A 29 -6.93 20.34 8.07
CA ALA A 29 -7.76 21.22 7.25
C ALA A 29 -6.93 22.32 6.57
N LEU A 30 -5.83 22.74 7.17
CA LEU A 30 -4.89 23.69 6.59
C LEU A 30 -4.08 23.01 5.49
N ILE A 31 -4.22 23.50 4.27
CA ILE A 31 -3.45 23.04 3.10
C ILE A 31 -1.96 23.27 3.39
N ASN A 32 -1.20 22.19 3.41
CA ASN A 32 0.23 22.23 3.64
C ASN A 32 0.92 22.75 2.36
N ASN A 33 1.25 24.04 2.32
CA ASN A 33 1.95 24.73 1.22
C ASN A 33 3.44 24.33 1.07
N LYS A 34 3.83 23.16 1.58
CA LYS A 34 5.20 22.65 1.40
C LYS A 34 5.45 22.33 -0.06
N ASP A 35 6.71 22.50 -0.48
CA ASP A 35 7.17 22.14 -1.81
C ASP A 35 6.75 20.71 -2.17
N LYS A 36 6.43 20.51 -3.45
CA LYS A 36 6.07 19.19 -3.97
C LYS A 36 7.26 18.24 -3.82
N ILE A 37 7.22 17.41 -2.78
CA ILE A 37 8.17 16.31 -2.60
C ILE A 37 8.01 15.35 -3.78
N ASP A 38 9.13 14.97 -4.40
CA ASP A 38 9.20 13.94 -5.45
C ASP A 38 8.45 12.68 -5.01
N ILE A 39 7.65 12.11 -5.93
CA ILE A 39 6.89 10.89 -5.73
C ILE A 39 7.81 9.77 -5.22
N LEU A 40 9.03 9.63 -5.75
CA LEU A 40 9.96 8.58 -5.31
C LEU A 40 10.37 8.68 -3.84
N ASN A 41 10.23 9.86 -3.23
CA ASN A 41 10.50 10.10 -1.82
C ASN A 41 9.28 9.86 -0.91
N LYS A 42 8.12 9.52 -1.49
CA LYS A 42 6.89 9.20 -0.75
C LYS A 42 6.73 7.71 -0.52
N SER A 43 5.77 7.34 0.32
CA SER A 43 5.42 5.97 0.68
C SER A 43 3.97 5.65 0.32
N GLY A 44 3.61 4.36 0.34
CA GLY A 44 2.25 3.90 0.10
C GLY A 44 2.18 2.62 -0.72
N VAL A 45 1.14 2.50 -1.54
CA VAL A 45 0.91 1.36 -2.46
C VAL A 45 1.37 1.73 -3.85
N TYR A 46 2.06 0.81 -4.52
CA TYR A 46 2.61 0.99 -5.85
C TYR A 46 2.43 -0.26 -6.71
N GLN A 47 2.52 -0.05 -8.02
CA GLN A 47 2.58 -1.07 -9.04
C GLN A 47 3.96 -1.03 -9.71
N LEU A 48 4.53 -2.21 -9.95
CA LEU A 48 5.70 -2.42 -10.80
C LEU A 48 5.28 -3.25 -12.00
N ASN A 49 5.58 -2.77 -13.20
CA ASN A 49 5.40 -3.52 -14.44
C ASN A 49 6.74 -4.04 -14.91
N CYS A 50 6.75 -5.27 -15.39
CA CYS A 50 7.87 -5.81 -16.13
C CYS A 50 8.01 -5.06 -17.46
N ALA A 51 9.24 -4.74 -17.88
CA ALA A 51 9.45 -4.05 -19.15
C ALA A 51 9.51 -5.01 -20.35
N THR A 52 9.67 -6.32 -20.09
CA THR A 52 9.80 -7.36 -21.13
C THR A 52 8.58 -8.26 -21.29
N CYS A 53 7.62 -8.20 -20.36
CA CYS A 53 6.36 -8.93 -20.47
C CYS A 53 5.22 -8.17 -19.79
N SER A 54 3.98 -8.65 -19.94
CA SER A 54 2.78 -8.04 -19.37
C SER A 54 2.60 -8.30 -17.86
N ALA A 55 3.62 -8.82 -17.19
CA ALA A 55 3.56 -9.11 -15.76
C ALA A 55 3.62 -7.83 -14.91
N LEU A 56 2.80 -7.79 -13.86
CA LEU A 56 2.76 -6.70 -12.89
C LEU A 56 2.78 -7.21 -11.46
N TYR A 57 3.29 -6.37 -10.56
CA TYR A 57 3.37 -6.62 -9.13
C TYR A 57 2.81 -5.43 -8.36
N ILE A 58 1.95 -5.70 -7.39
CA ILE A 58 1.44 -4.69 -6.45
C ILE A 58 2.16 -4.86 -5.11
N GLY A 59 2.64 -3.76 -4.55
CA GLY A 59 3.28 -3.79 -3.23
C GLY A 59 2.99 -2.57 -2.40
N ARG A 60 3.16 -2.71 -1.09
CA ARG A 60 3.20 -1.60 -0.15
C ARG A 60 4.60 -1.30 0.38
N THR A 61 4.80 -0.07 0.80
CA THR A 61 5.99 0.34 1.56
C THR A 61 5.67 1.45 2.55
N PHE A 62 6.22 1.35 3.77
CA PHE A 62 6.28 2.44 4.74
C PHE A 62 7.55 3.30 4.61
N ARG A 63 8.49 2.87 3.76
CA ARG A 63 9.68 3.61 3.33
C ARG A 63 9.39 4.31 2.02
N SER A 64 10.34 5.13 1.54
CA SER A 64 10.16 5.77 0.24
C SER A 64 10.11 4.74 -0.90
N PHE A 65 9.33 5.01 -1.94
CA PHE A 65 9.23 4.15 -3.12
C PHE A 65 10.60 3.90 -3.74
N GLY A 66 11.44 4.93 -3.86
CA GLY A 66 12.78 4.79 -4.42
C GLY A 66 13.68 3.81 -3.65
N ILE A 67 13.56 3.75 -2.31
CA ILE A 67 14.28 2.74 -1.52
C ILE A 67 13.74 1.35 -1.82
N ARG A 68 12.41 1.19 -1.80
CA ARG A 68 11.76 -0.11 -2.01
C ARG A 68 12.01 -0.67 -3.40
N ILE A 69 11.90 0.14 -4.44
CA ILE A 69 12.18 -0.24 -5.83
C ILE A 69 13.63 -0.70 -5.98
N ARG A 70 14.57 0.00 -5.35
CA ARG A 70 15.98 -0.38 -5.38
C ARG A 70 16.23 -1.75 -4.73
N GLU A 71 15.48 -2.11 -3.70
CA GLU A 71 15.53 -3.47 -3.14
C GLU A 71 14.98 -4.50 -4.12
N HIS A 72 13.92 -4.14 -4.85
CA HIS A 72 13.34 -5.02 -5.86
C HIS A 72 14.30 -5.30 -7.02
N THR A 73 15.14 -4.32 -7.40
CA THR A 73 16.02 -4.40 -8.59
C THR A 73 17.48 -4.74 -8.27
N LYS A 74 17.92 -4.63 -7.01
CA LYS A 74 19.28 -5.01 -6.61
C LYS A 74 19.37 -6.51 -6.35
N PHE A 75 19.60 -7.28 -7.40
CA PHE A 75 19.99 -8.70 -7.32
C PHE A 75 21.50 -8.80 -7.09
N ARG A 76 22.00 -8.31 -5.95
CA ARG A 76 23.44 -8.13 -5.78
C ARG A 76 24.20 -9.42 -5.57
N ASN A 77 23.57 -10.49 -5.06
CA ASN A 77 24.12 -11.84 -4.91
C ASN A 77 22.95 -12.81 -4.63
N HIS A 78 22.96 -14.02 -5.20
CA HIS A 78 21.98 -15.11 -4.94
C HIS A 78 21.89 -15.57 -3.46
N LEU A 79 22.62 -14.91 -2.56
CA LEU A 79 22.75 -15.22 -1.13
C LEU A 79 21.85 -14.37 -0.23
N SER A 80 21.17 -13.33 -0.75
CA SER A 80 20.22 -12.55 0.06
C SER A 80 18.89 -13.29 0.18
N THR A 81 18.58 -13.78 1.37
CA THR A 81 17.24 -14.31 1.70
C THR A 81 16.22 -13.17 1.70
N GLY A 82 15.04 -13.39 1.11
CA GLY A 82 13.93 -12.43 1.14
C GLY A 82 13.66 -11.63 -0.15
N PHE A 83 13.93 -12.20 -1.33
CA PHE A 83 13.47 -11.60 -2.58
C PHE A 83 11.94 -11.51 -2.61
N SER A 84 11.42 -10.39 -3.14
CA SER A 84 10.01 -10.31 -3.50
C SER A 84 9.70 -11.23 -4.68
N GLN A 85 8.44 -11.55 -4.95
CA GLN A 85 8.13 -12.32 -6.16
C GLN A 85 8.44 -11.53 -7.44
N PHE A 86 8.32 -10.19 -7.43
CA PHE A 86 8.75 -9.39 -8.57
C PHE A 86 10.26 -9.51 -8.83
N SER A 87 11.03 -9.51 -7.75
CA SER A 87 12.48 -9.75 -7.78
C SER A 87 12.80 -11.14 -8.35
N GLN A 88 12.06 -12.15 -7.91
CA GLN A 88 12.22 -13.52 -8.34
C GLN A 88 11.86 -13.68 -9.84
N HIS A 89 10.75 -13.07 -10.29
CA HIS A 89 10.34 -13.03 -11.68
C HIS A 89 11.41 -12.41 -12.59
N LEU A 90 11.97 -11.26 -12.20
CA LEU A 90 13.04 -10.63 -12.97
C LEU A 90 14.29 -11.53 -13.09
N LEU A 91 14.62 -12.24 -12.01
CA LEU A 91 15.78 -13.12 -11.98
C LEU A 91 15.58 -14.41 -12.78
N ASP A 92 14.47 -15.10 -12.56
CA ASP A 92 14.19 -16.43 -13.13
C ASP A 92 13.93 -16.35 -14.64
N GLU A 93 13.26 -15.29 -15.09
CA GLU A 93 12.91 -15.08 -16.50
C GLU A 93 13.96 -14.23 -17.24
N GLY A 94 15.00 -13.74 -16.56
CA GLY A 94 16.01 -12.85 -17.15
C GLY A 94 15.42 -11.52 -17.63
N HIS A 95 14.33 -11.09 -16.99
CA HIS A 95 13.57 -9.91 -17.36
C HIS A 95 14.14 -8.63 -16.75
N ILE A 96 13.79 -7.50 -17.36
CA ILE A 96 14.27 -6.18 -16.94
C ILE A 96 13.14 -5.30 -16.42
N PHE A 97 13.51 -4.40 -15.52
CA PHE A 97 12.64 -3.37 -15.00
C PHE A 97 13.21 -2.00 -15.36
N ASP A 98 12.37 -1.15 -15.95
CA ASP A 98 12.65 0.26 -16.17
C ASP A 98 11.84 1.11 -15.17
N LEU A 99 12.52 2.04 -14.49
CA LEU A 99 11.86 2.89 -13.49
C LEU A 99 10.88 3.87 -14.11
N GLN A 100 11.16 4.38 -15.33
CA GLN A 100 10.32 5.43 -15.93
C GLN A 100 8.99 4.89 -16.44
N THR A 101 9.02 3.71 -17.05
CA THR A 101 7.82 3.06 -17.62
C THR A 101 7.17 2.05 -16.67
N GLY A 102 7.98 1.42 -15.81
CA GLY A 102 7.55 0.31 -14.97
C GLY A 102 6.99 0.72 -13.61
N PHE A 103 7.21 1.94 -13.12
CA PHE A 103 6.73 2.35 -11.80
C PHE A 103 5.46 3.20 -11.87
N LYS A 104 4.48 2.86 -11.04
CA LYS A 104 3.28 3.67 -10.81
C LYS A 104 2.92 3.73 -9.33
N ALA A 105 2.83 4.93 -8.77
CA ALA A 105 2.25 5.13 -7.45
C ALA A 105 0.72 5.03 -7.54
N LEU A 106 0.11 4.11 -6.79
CA LEU A 106 -1.34 3.92 -6.75
C LEU A 106 -1.98 4.72 -5.62
N HIS A 107 -1.42 4.60 -4.42
CA HIS A 107 -1.88 5.31 -3.23
C HIS A 107 -0.70 5.95 -2.52
N ILE A 108 -0.73 7.27 -2.37
CA ILE A 108 0.27 8.02 -1.60
C ILE A 108 -0.29 8.17 -0.19
N LEU A 109 0.22 7.36 0.72
CA LEU A 109 -0.29 7.27 2.10
C LEU A 109 0.87 7.32 3.08
N ASN A 110 0.67 8.08 4.14
CA ASN A 110 1.55 8.03 5.30
C ASN A 110 1.28 6.76 6.12
N LYS A 111 2.23 6.36 6.97
CA LYS A 111 2.13 5.16 7.82
C LYS A 111 0.77 5.11 8.54
N GLY A 112 0.03 4.01 8.38
CA GLY A 112 -1.28 3.84 9.01
C GLY A 112 -1.90 2.47 8.78
N PRO A 113 -2.93 2.10 9.57
CA PRO A 113 -3.56 0.77 9.52
C PRO A 113 -4.35 0.51 8.23
N LEU A 114 -4.64 1.56 7.46
CA LEU A 114 -5.34 1.44 6.17
C LEU A 114 -4.44 0.89 5.06
N LEU A 115 -3.12 1.04 5.17
CA LEU A 115 -2.20 0.72 4.06
C LEU A 115 -2.25 -0.76 3.62
N PRO A 116 -2.30 -1.75 4.53
CA PRO A 116 -2.50 -3.15 4.15
C PRO A 116 -3.79 -3.42 3.37
N HIS A 117 -4.87 -2.74 3.75
CA HIS A 117 -6.17 -2.90 3.10
C HIS A 117 -6.16 -2.31 1.69
N MET A 118 -5.50 -1.16 1.50
CA MET A 118 -5.34 -0.55 0.17
C MET A 118 -4.48 -1.41 -0.76
N GLU A 119 -3.43 -2.04 -0.24
CA GLU A 119 -2.63 -3.00 -1.02
C GLU A 119 -3.48 -4.18 -1.46
N HIS A 120 -4.24 -4.77 -0.53
CA HIS A 120 -5.12 -5.90 -0.83
C HIS A 120 -6.20 -5.55 -1.86
N LEU A 121 -6.83 -4.37 -1.72
CA LEU A 121 -7.80 -3.85 -2.68
C LEU A 121 -7.23 -3.74 -4.09
N GLU A 122 -6.03 -3.18 -4.22
CA GLU A 122 -5.39 -3.05 -5.53
C GLU A 122 -4.98 -4.40 -6.12
N ILE A 123 -4.50 -5.34 -5.29
CA ILE A 123 -4.22 -6.72 -5.73
C ILE A 123 -5.50 -7.37 -6.29
N MET A 124 -6.62 -7.31 -5.56
CA MET A 124 -7.89 -7.88 -6.03
C MET A 124 -8.35 -7.23 -7.33
N ARG A 125 -8.23 -5.90 -7.42
CA ARG A 125 -8.62 -5.15 -8.61
C ARG A 125 -7.84 -5.60 -9.85
N VAL A 126 -6.53 -5.75 -9.75
CA VAL A 126 -5.71 -6.19 -10.89
C VAL A 126 -5.90 -7.67 -11.20
N GLN A 127 -6.16 -8.52 -10.20
CA GLN A 127 -6.42 -9.95 -10.39
C GLN A 127 -7.76 -10.24 -11.08
N ASN A 128 -8.77 -9.41 -10.85
CA ASN A 128 -10.09 -9.57 -11.48
C ASN A 128 -10.11 -9.20 -12.97
N ASP A 129 -9.08 -8.52 -13.47
CA ASP A 129 -8.95 -8.18 -14.88
C ASP A 129 -8.12 -9.26 -15.60
N ILE A 130 -8.79 -9.98 -16.50
CA ILE A 130 -8.27 -11.14 -17.24
C ILE A 130 -7.03 -10.77 -18.08
N ASN A 131 -6.84 -9.50 -18.42
CA ASN A 131 -5.70 -9.05 -19.21
C ASN A 131 -4.40 -8.92 -18.39
N ASN A 132 -4.47 -8.97 -17.07
CA ASN A 132 -3.32 -8.76 -16.19
C ASN A 132 -2.65 -10.07 -15.79
N ILE A 133 -1.33 -10.12 -15.91
CA ILE A 133 -0.50 -11.21 -15.36
C ILE A 133 0.05 -10.74 -14.01
N VAL A 134 -0.58 -11.15 -12.91
CA VAL A 134 -0.23 -10.66 -11.57
C VAL A 134 0.78 -11.60 -10.88
N VAL A 135 1.93 -11.05 -10.49
CA VAL A 135 3.06 -11.81 -9.89
C VAL A 135 2.88 -12.04 -8.37
N ASN A 136 1.90 -11.39 -7.73
CA ASN A 136 1.62 -11.52 -6.31
C ASN A 136 1.20 -12.96 -5.92
N SER A 137 2.04 -13.70 -5.21
CA SER A 137 1.79 -15.06 -4.72
C SER A 137 1.03 -15.12 -3.38
N GLN A 138 0.63 -13.98 -2.82
CA GLN A 138 -0.09 -13.96 -1.54
C GLN A 138 -1.57 -14.28 -1.76
N LEU A 139 -1.98 -15.38 -1.13
CA LEU A 139 -3.29 -16.00 -1.14
C LEU A 139 -4.40 -15.02 -0.72
N THR A 140 -5.43 -14.98 -1.54
CA THR A 140 -6.74 -14.34 -1.32
C THR A 140 -7.60 -15.11 -0.30
N SER A 141 -7.00 -15.82 0.67
CA SER A 141 -7.76 -16.73 1.55
C SER A 141 -8.55 -16.04 2.65
N ASP A 142 -8.27 -14.77 2.95
CA ASP A 142 -9.06 -13.97 3.90
C ASP A 142 -9.75 -12.83 3.14
N VAL A 143 -10.71 -13.18 2.29
CA VAL A 143 -11.62 -12.18 1.70
C VAL A 143 -12.44 -11.62 2.87
N SER A 144 -12.06 -10.43 3.36
CA SER A 144 -12.94 -9.71 4.28
C SER A 144 -14.29 -9.57 3.57
N PRO A 145 -15.43 -9.88 4.21
CA PRO A 145 -16.75 -9.86 3.57
C PRO A 145 -17.07 -8.52 2.89
N ILE A 146 -16.47 -7.43 3.37
CA ILE A 146 -16.61 -6.10 2.77
C ILE A 146 -16.04 -6.02 1.34
N PHE A 147 -15.02 -6.80 1.01
CA PHE A 147 -14.39 -6.79 -0.31
C PHE A 147 -15.22 -7.56 -1.34
N ALA A 148 -15.84 -8.68 -0.95
CA ALA A 148 -16.77 -9.40 -1.82
C ALA A 148 -17.90 -8.47 -2.29
N VAL A 149 -18.51 -7.73 -1.35
CA VAL A 149 -19.60 -6.78 -1.64
C VAL A 149 -19.17 -5.67 -2.62
N LEU A 150 -17.94 -5.17 -2.52
CA LEU A 150 -17.43 -4.08 -3.36
C LEU A 150 -17.14 -4.50 -4.81
N PHE A 151 -16.87 -5.78 -5.06
CA PHE A 151 -16.46 -6.26 -6.39
C PHE A 151 -17.45 -7.25 -7.03
N GLU A 152 -18.45 -7.75 -6.31
CA GLU A 152 -19.52 -8.62 -6.87
C GLU A 152 -20.69 -7.85 -7.50
N ASN A 153 -20.77 -6.52 -7.34
CA ASN A 153 -21.80 -5.69 -7.95
C ASN A 153 -21.20 -4.67 -8.93
N PRO A 154 -20.92 -5.06 -10.19
CA PRO A 154 -20.56 -4.09 -11.21
C PRO A 154 -21.81 -3.25 -11.53
N SER A 155 -21.68 -1.93 -11.39
CA SER A 155 -22.64 -0.96 -11.92
C SER A 155 -22.50 -0.85 -13.42
#